data_AF-A0A7V1LI91-F1
#
_entry.id   AF-A0A7V1LI91-F1
#
_cell.length_a   1.000
_cell.length_b   1.000
_cell.length_c   1.000
_cell.angle_alpha   90.00
_cell.angle_beta   90.00
_cell.angle_gamma   90.00
#
_symmetry.space_group_name_H-M   'P 1'
#
loop_
_entity.id
_entity.type
_entity.pdbx_description
1 polymer ?
#
loop_
_entity_poly.entity_id
_entity_poly.type
_entity_poly.pdbx_seq_one_letter_code
_entity_poly.pdbx_strand_id
1 'polypeptide(L)' 'MKTFTSIIFMFVLILTNQISAQQWWNVGSAGFSAGTAYYTSLAIDGGGTPYVAYSDGAISGKETVM' A
#
# COMPACT_ATOMS: atom_id res chain seq x y z
N MET A 1 -17.34 -41.86 6.13
CA MET A 1 -17.95 -40.51 6.07
C MET A 1 -17.08 -39.45 6.75
N LYS A 2 -16.63 -39.64 8.00
CA LYS A 2 -15.79 -38.66 8.73
C LYS A 2 -14.45 -38.30 8.02
N THR A 3 -13.80 -39.29 7.41
CA THR A 3 -12.54 -39.10 6.66
C THR A 3 -12.74 -38.31 5.36
N PHE A 4 -13.86 -38.51 4.67
CA PHE A 4 -14.18 -37.83 3.42
C PHE A 4 -14.48 -36.35 3.66
N THR A 5 -15.26 -36.03 4.70
CA THR A 5 -15.52 -34.65 5.12
C THR A 5 -14.23 -33.95 5.56
N SER A 6 -13.33 -34.67 6.23
CA SER A 6 -12.04 -34.12 6.66
C SER A 6 -11.08 -33.87 5.49
N ILE A 7 -11.08 -34.73 4.46
CA ILE A 7 -10.30 -34.53 3.22
C ILE A 7 -10.85 -33.33 2.45
N ILE A 8 -12.16 -33.22 2.29
CA ILE A 8 -12.79 -32.05 1.63
C ILE A 8 -12.45 -30.76 2.37
N PHE A 9 -12.55 -30.76 3.70
CA PHE A 9 -12.23 -29.57 4.51
C PHE A 9 -10.75 -29.17 4.39
N MET A 10 -9.85 -30.15 4.35
CA MET A 10 -8.42 -29.92 4.11
C MET A 10 -8.14 -29.39 2.70
N PHE A 11 -8.79 -29.92 1.66
CA PHE A 11 -8.67 -29.41 0.29
C PHE A 11 -9.24 -27.99 0.16
N VAL A 12 -10.38 -27.68 0.78
CA VAL A 12 -10.96 -26.33 0.81
C VAL A 12 -9.99 -25.37 1.50
N LEU A 13 -9.42 -25.74 2.65
CA LEU A 13 -8.47 -24.91 3.40
C LEU A 13 -7.19 -24.62 2.59
N ILE A 14 -6.67 -25.59 1.84
CA ILE A 14 -5.46 -25.43 1.01
C ILE A 14 -5.74 -24.55 -0.22
N LEU A 15 -6.95 -24.59 -0.79
CA LEU A 15 -7.35 -23.77 -1.94
C LEU A 15 -7.72 -22.33 -1.58
N THR A 16 -8.01 -22.04 -0.30
CA THR A 16 -8.40 -20.70 0.17
C THR A 16 -7.26 -19.90 0.81
N ASN A 17 -6.08 -20.49 0.99
CA ASN A 17 -4.91 -19.76 1.50
C ASN A 17 -4.30 -18.88 0.40
N GLN A 18 -5.00 -17.80 0.07
CA GLN A 18 -4.37 -16.63 -0.53
C GLN A 18 -3.46 -16.03 0.55
N ILE A 19 -2.25 -16.59 0.71
CA ILE A 19 -1.18 -15.87 1.39
C ILE A 19 -0.74 -14.79 0.40
N SER A 20 -1.55 -13.74 0.26
CA SER A 20 -1.06 -12.49 -0.29
C SER A 20 -0.09 -11.94 0.76
N ALA A 21 1.15 -12.44 0.73
CA ALA A 21 2.25 -11.77 1.39
C ALA A 21 2.16 -10.28 0.99
N GLN A 22 2.14 -9.38 1.98
CA GLN A 22 1.93 -7.94 1.87
C GLN A 22 2.36 -7.37 0.51
N GLN A 23 1.43 -7.34 -0.45
CA GLN A 23 1.67 -6.79 -1.77
C GLN A 23 1.53 -5.29 -1.64
N TRP A 24 2.62 -4.57 -1.87
CA TRP A 24 2.58 -3.13 -1.94
C TRP A 24 1.92 -2.72 -3.26
N TRP A 25 0.87 -1.91 -3.17
CA TRP A 25 0.24 -1.28 -4.32
C TRP A 25 0.40 0.24 -4.21
N ASN A 26 0.52 0.90 -5.36
CA ASN A 26 0.57 2.35 -5.39
C ASN A 26 -0.76 2.92 -4.90
N VAL A 27 -0.71 3.79 -3.90
CA VAL A 27 -1.85 4.59 -3.47
C VAL A 27 -1.76 5.90 -4.24
N GLY A 28 -2.62 6.07 -5.25
CA GLY A 28 -2.57 7.21 -6.17
C GLY A 28 -1.55 7.05 -7.30
N SER A 29 -1.22 8.17 -7.95
CA SER A 29 -0.30 8.21 -9.08
C SER A 29 1.15 8.16 -8.62
N ALA A 30 1.93 7.23 -9.18
CA ALA A 30 3.37 7.18 -8.94
C ALA A 30 4.09 8.38 -9.58
N GLY A 31 5.22 8.80 -9.01
CA GLY A 31 6.00 9.93 -9.52
C GLY A 31 5.39 11.29 -9.16
N PHE A 32 4.92 11.46 -7.93
CA PHE A 32 4.30 12.71 -7.45
C PHE A 32 5.28 13.90 -7.42
N SER A 33 6.59 13.65 -7.41
CA SER A 33 7.63 14.68 -7.52
C SER A 33 8.38 14.56 -8.84
N ALA A 34 8.65 15.69 -9.50
CA ALA A 34 9.48 15.73 -10.71
C ALA A 34 10.98 15.56 -10.40
N GLY A 35 11.37 15.73 -9.13
CA GLY A 35 12.74 15.53 -8.64
C GLY A 35 12.78 14.71 -7.35
N THR A 36 13.92 14.72 -6.65
CA THR A 36 14.03 14.04 -5.36
C THR A 36 13.11 14.68 -4.32
N ALA A 37 12.30 13.87 -3.64
CA ALA A 37 11.49 14.28 -2.51
C ALA A 37 12.30 14.11 -1.21
N TYR A 38 12.71 15.22 -0.59
CA TYR A 38 13.44 15.23 0.69
C TYR A 38 12.49 15.45 1.87
N TYR A 39 12.90 14.98 3.05
CA TYR A 39 12.21 15.24 4.33
C TYR A 39 10.70 14.96 4.27
N THR A 40 10.34 13.76 3.80
CA THR A 40 8.94 13.37 3.57
C THR A 40 8.17 13.20 4.87
N SER A 41 6.93 13.71 4.90
CA SER A 41 5.96 13.52 5.97
C SER A 41 4.62 13.07 5.37
N LEU A 42 3.98 12.09 5.99
CA LEU A 42 2.71 11.52 5.56
C LEU A 42 1.68 11.67 6.68
N ALA A 43 0.53 12.25 6.34
CA ALA A 43 -0.64 12.29 7.22
C ALA A 43 -1.86 11.72 6.48
N ILE A 44 -2.81 11.17 7.22
CA ILE A 44 -4.09 10.70 6.68
C ILE A 44 -5.18 11.49 7.40
N ASP A 45 -6.07 12.12 6.65
CA ASP A 45 -7.18 12.88 7.25
C ASP A 45 -8.29 11.95 7.80
N GLY A 46 -9.31 12.54 8.44
CA GLY A 46 -10.43 11.80 8.99
C GLY A 46 -11.31 11.07 7.96
N GLY A 47 -11.18 11.40 6.66
CA GLY A 47 -11.83 10.73 5.55
C GLY A 47 -11.00 9.62 4.90
N GLY A 48 -9.75 9.43 5.35
CA GLY A 48 -8.83 8.44 4.79
C GLY A 48 -8.00 8.97 3.61
N THR A 49 -8.02 10.28 3.33
CA THR A 49 -7.19 10.88 2.27
C THR A 49 -5.76 11.04 2.76
N PRO A 50 -4.77 10.42 2.10
CA PRO A 50 -3.37 10.64 2.42
C PRO A 50 -2.90 11.98 1.85
N TYR A 51 -2.06 12.68 2.62
CA TYR A 51 -1.34 13.89 2.19
C TYR A 51 0.14 13.69 2.44
N VAL A 52 0.97 13.99 1.44
CA VAL A 52 2.42 13.92 1.54
C VAL A 52 3.00 15.32 1.43
N ALA A 53 3.69 15.75 2.49
CA ALA A 53 4.50 16.96 2.48
C ALA A 53 5.97 16.59 2.25
N TYR A 54 6.65 17.34 1.39
CA TYR A 54 8.06 17.09 1.07
C TYR A 54 8.75 18.35 0.56
N SER A 55 10.08 18.39 0.68
CA SER A 55 10.92 19.39 0.02
C SER A 55 11.28 18.88 -1.38
N ASP A 56 10.90 19.62 -2.41
CA ASP A 56 11.00 19.17 -3.79
C ASP A 56 12.29 19.69 -4.45
N GLY A 57 13.19 18.78 -4.77
CA GLY A 57 14.46 19.08 -5.44
C GLY A 57 14.31 19.70 -6.84
N ALA A 58 13.19 19.47 -7.54
CA ALA A 58 12.93 20.07 -8.85
C ALA A 58 12.59 21.57 -8.77
N ILE A 59 12.14 22.05 -7.61
CA ILE A 59 11.79 23.46 -7.39
C ILE A 59 12.67 24.12 -6.32
N SER A 60 13.96 23.77 -6.31
CA SER A 60 14.98 24.34 -5.42
C SER A 60 14.73 24.09 -3.93
N GLY A 61 14.12 22.94 -3.59
CA GLY A 61 13.92 22.51 -2.20
C GLY A 61 12.74 23.17 -1.49
N LYS A 62 11.83 23.83 -2.22
CA LYS A 62 10.59 24.37 -1.64
C LYS A 62 9.66 23.26 -1.15
N GLU A 63 8.89 23.55 -0.12
CA GLU A 63 7.87 22.65 0.40
C GLU A 63 6.69 22.51 -0.56
N THR A 64 6.32 21.27 -0.87
CA THR A 64 5.15 20.89 -1.67
C THR A 64 4.29 19.92 -0.88
N VAL A 65 2.97 20.05 -1.02
CA VAL A 65 1.98 19.12 -0.45
C VAL A 65 1.12 18.57 -1.58
N MET A 66 0.99 17.25 -1.64
CA MET A 66 0.10 16.52 -2.56
C MET A 66 -0.83 15.60 -1.80
#